data_AF-A0A813ISX9-F1
#
_entry.id   AF-A0A813ISX9-F1
#
_cell.length_a   1.000
_cell.length_b   1.000
_cell.length_c   1.000
_cell.angle_alpha   90.00
_cell.angle_beta   90.00
_cell.angle_gamma   90.00
#
_symmetry.space_group_name_H-M   'P 1'
#
loop_
_entity.id
_entity.type
_entity.pdbx_description
1 polymer ?
#
loop_
_entity_poly.entity_id
_entity_poly.type
_entity_poly.pdbx_seq_one_letter_code
_entity_poly.pdbx_strand_id
1 'polypeptide(L)'
;AQPKGHGVQFFHSADPVGKSSSYLCVTSVPPNCRSSHPLLLQSHGWLDGTLEEAFAPENFDLAKKDTWPLVRPREDLRFTSREGLKFLKVGPRRVHMQYMREASTKQPLLSLVFIRWGGEDAVVGVSEESNDGDWGTYGCPASDEYMSAVVKKGLMGHPRLTGKLNPSFKFEAFSLFVKNTPAVEAIEHAAPYLRTLLKGKHTTSFWMLWPVDWIDTRGADYAAYVERQALFRAMRALESAGIRTGFPHPPDQYEMITSKTWMASLSLDPRSRLPAGTMVSKGTILSNPQRAARQALAALEFIREGNNIGEHGPSAVNKAGMKKGVVKLGFSWEARYVMIFNGEEDLAEKLTEIMTNEGSLASSCIVQEWVDFDFEMRLYFLPPDEWLPGQKLEPTRVECNAWSGSMENGSRRNFHKLSKEKVLADYWEGDSAAFKAAKKQAVHNAQFLIAWLRSLDAQLVPMVRLDFMCLRTGPGKVQVVFGEYCEMGACCLGWEDGPPTIWRAALDRALE
;
A
#
# COMPACT_ATOMS: atom_id res chain seq x y z
N ALA A 1 46.69 7.88 9.03
CA ALA A 1 45.83 8.56 10.02
C ALA A 1 45.28 9.85 9.42
N GLN A 2 43.99 10.13 9.61
CA GLN A 2 43.36 11.40 9.23
C GLN A 2 43.48 12.39 10.41
N PRO A 3 43.91 13.65 10.18
CA PRO A 3 44.09 14.61 11.27
C PRO A 3 42.75 15.17 11.78
N LYS A 4 42.77 15.76 12.98
CA LYS A 4 41.65 16.57 13.49
C LYS A 4 41.30 17.68 12.49
N GLY A 5 40.02 17.94 12.31
CA GLY A 5 39.49 18.94 11.38
C GLY A 5 39.40 18.45 9.93
N HIS A 6 39.87 17.24 9.63
CA HIS A 6 39.74 16.66 8.28
C HIS A 6 38.26 16.51 7.91
N GLY A 7 37.91 16.97 6.71
CA GLY A 7 36.56 16.92 6.17
C GLY A 7 36.18 15.49 5.79
N VAL A 8 35.04 15.02 6.29
CA VAL A 8 34.53 13.68 6.05
C VAL A 8 33.04 13.74 5.72
N GLN A 9 32.53 12.66 5.13
CA GLN A 9 31.10 12.39 5.09
C GLN A 9 30.76 11.24 6.04
N PHE A 10 29.63 11.33 6.72
CA PHE A 10 29.10 10.27 7.55
C PHE A 10 27.66 9.95 7.16
N PHE A 11 27.29 8.68 7.21
CA PHE A 11 25.93 8.26 6.93
C PHE A 11 25.07 8.52 8.16
N HIS A 12 24.09 9.40 7.99
CA HIS A 12 23.05 9.62 8.99
C HIS A 12 21.94 8.58 8.81
N SER A 13 21.48 8.03 9.93
CA SER A 13 20.31 7.17 10.02
C SER A 13 19.41 7.65 11.16
N ALA A 14 18.13 7.83 10.87
CA ALA A 14 17.07 8.16 11.82
C ALA A 14 15.97 7.11 11.66
N ASP A 15 15.78 6.26 12.68
CA ASP A 15 14.80 5.18 12.61
C ASP A 15 13.37 5.77 12.60
N PRO A 16 12.53 5.41 11.60
CA PRO A 16 11.11 5.75 11.57
C PRO A 16 10.34 5.56 12.88
N VAL A 17 10.65 4.53 13.67
CA VAL A 17 9.93 4.21 14.92
C VAL A 17 10.38 5.11 16.09
N GLY A 18 11.58 5.69 16.00
CA GLY A 18 12.13 6.50 17.09
C GLY A 18 11.44 7.86 17.20
N LYS A 19 10.64 8.05 18.26
CA LYS A 19 10.02 9.36 18.57
C LYS A 19 11.06 10.47 18.80
N SER A 20 12.23 10.10 19.34
CA SER A 20 13.37 11.00 19.56
C SER A 20 14.38 10.99 18.41
N SER A 21 14.06 10.33 17.29
CA SER A 21 14.92 10.33 16.10
C SER A 21 15.12 11.76 15.61
N SER A 22 16.39 12.10 15.39
CA SER A 22 16.80 13.40 14.87
C SER A 22 16.85 13.32 13.35
N TYR A 23 15.96 14.01 12.65
CA TYR A 23 15.93 14.11 11.20
C TYR A 23 16.64 15.37 10.73
N LEU A 24 17.23 15.36 9.54
CA LEU A 24 17.74 16.59 8.92
C LEU A 24 16.59 17.33 8.21
N CYS A 25 16.38 18.59 8.56
CA CYS A 25 15.45 19.48 7.88
C CYS A 25 16.09 20.02 6.60
N VAL A 26 15.63 19.53 5.44
CA VAL A 26 16.14 19.94 4.13
C VAL A 26 15.36 21.10 3.52
N THR A 27 14.14 21.33 4.00
CA THR A 27 13.34 22.48 3.57
C THR A 27 13.80 23.74 4.27
N SER A 28 14.20 24.75 3.49
CA SER A 28 14.43 26.10 3.98
C SER A 28 13.09 26.83 4.16
N VAL A 29 12.15 26.29 4.93
CA VAL A 29 10.85 26.97 5.12
C VAL A 29 11.11 28.23 5.95
N PRO A 30 10.76 29.43 5.45
CA PRO A 30 10.76 30.62 6.27
C PRO A 30 9.89 30.38 7.51
N PRO A 31 10.28 30.83 8.71
CA PRO A 31 9.54 30.60 9.95
C PRO A 31 8.04 30.96 9.88
N ASN A 32 7.69 31.84 8.94
CA ASN A 32 6.37 32.45 8.77
C ASN A 32 5.43 31.62 7.87
N CYS A 33 5.94 30.59 7.17
CA CYS A 33 5.18 29.73 6.26
C CYS A 33 4.98 28.31 6.81
N ARG A 34 5.20 28.09 8.11
CA ARG A 34 5.24 26.74 8.70
C ARG A 34 3.91 26.02 8.80
N SER A 35 2.77 26.71 8.73
CA SER A 35 1.46 26.09 8.95
C SER A 35 0.88 25.38 7.72
N SER A 36 1.37 25.66 6.52
CA SER A 36 0.76 25.16 5.26
C SER A 36 1.71 24.39 4.35
N HIS A 37 3.02 24.35 4.61
CA HIS A 37 3.97 23.65 3.74
C HIS A 37 4.37 22.28 4.29
N PRO A 38 4.40 21.24 3.44
CA PRO A 38 4.75 19.90 3.88
C PRO A 38 6.24 19.85 4.24
N LEU A 39 6.54 19.31 5.43
CA LEU A 39 7.88 19.27 5.97
C LEU A 39 8.63 18.03 5.45
N LEU A 40 9.59 18.24 4.54
CA LEU A 40 10.46 17.17 4.05
C LEU A 40 11.66 17.01 4.98
N LEU A 41 11.76 15.85 5.61
CA LEU A 41 12.78 15.51 6.60
C LEU A 41 13.63 14.35 6.10
N GLN A 42 14.94 14.55 5.95
CA GLN A 42 15.85 13.46 5.57
C GLN A 42 16.11 12.56 6.78
N SER A 43 15.77 11.27 6.63
CA SER A 43 15.99 10.24 7.65
C SER A 43 17.29 9.47 7.41
N HIS A 44 17.66 9.25 6.15
CA HIS A 44 18.88 8.51 5.80
C HIS A 44 19.66 9.21 4.69
N GLY A 45 20.98 9.21 4.79
CA GLY A 45 21.87 9.71 3.73
C GLY A 45 23.21 10.20 4.23
N TRP A 46 24.11 10.49 3.29
CA TRP A 46 25.45 11.02 3.59
C TRP A 46 25.39 12.51 3.89
N LEU A 47 25.93 12.89 5.05
CA LEU A 47 26.05 14.27 5.51
C LEU A 47 27.52 14.65 5.66
N ASP A 48 27.82 15.92 5.41
CA ASP A 48 29.16 16.46 5.57
C ASP A 48 29.46 16.78 7.04
N GLY A 49 30.71 16.57 7.45
CA GLY A 49 31.21 16.88 8.78
C GLY A 49 32.73 16.94 8.85
N THR A 50 33.25 17.07 10.07
CA THR A 50 34.70 17.11 10.35
C THR A 50 35.06 16.19 11.49
N LEU A 51 36.25 15.61 11.45
CA LEU A 51 36.80 14.84 12.58
C LEU A 51 37.14 15.76 13.76
N GLU A 52 36.63 15.45 14.96
CA GLU A 52 36.94 16.20 16.19
C GLU A 52 38.31 15.87 16.79
N GLU A 53 38.85 14.72 16.42
CA GLU A 53 40.13 14.17 16.86
C GLU A 53 40.81 13.44 15.71
N ALA A 54 42.13 13.23 15.79
CA ALA A 54 42.83 12.45 14.79
C ALA A 54 42.35 10.98 14.85
N PHE A 55 42.15 10.37 13.69
CA PHE A 55 41.65 9.00 13.59
C PHE A 55 42.60 8.13 12.75
N ALA A 56 42.96 6.97 13.28
CA ALA A 56 43.71 5.95 12.55
C ALA A 56 42.84 4.68 12.47
N PRO A 57 42.58 4.15 11.25
CA PRO A 57 41.78 2.93 11.08
C PRO A 57 42.28 1.74 11.91
N GLU A 58 43.60 1.63 12.13
CA GLU A 58 44.21 0.59 12.98
C GLU A 58 43.73 0.62 14.44
N ASN A 59 43.22 1.76 14.92
CA ASN A 59 42.71 1.90 16.28
C ASN A 59 41.22 1.54 16.38
N PHE A 60 40.54 1.27 15.27
CA PHE A 60 39.11 0.97 15.25
C PHE A 60 38.84 -0.42 15.82
N ASP A 61 38.01 -0.47 16.87
CA ASP A 61 37.49 -1.70 17.45
C ASP A 61 35.95 -1.69 17.36
N LEU A 62 35.39 -2.69 16.68
CA LEU A 62 33.96 -2.84 16.47
C LEU A 62 33.18 -2.89 17.80
N ALA A 63 33.76 -3.48 18.85
CA ALA A 63 33.12 -3.65 20.14
C ALA A 63 33.25 -2.41 21.04
N LYS A 64 34.16 -1.48 20.73
CA LYS A 64 34.48 -0.32 21.58
C LYS A 64 34.14 1.00 20.89
N LYS A 65 32.95 1.52 21.18
CA LYS A 65 32.38 2.72 20.52
C LYS A 65 33.23 3.99 20.71
N ASP A 66 34.01 4.08 21.78
CA ASP A 66 34.97 5.17 22.02
C ASP A 66 36.14 5.18 21.04
N THR A 67 36.46 4.04 20.43
CA THR A 67 37.50 3.93 19.37
C THR A 67 37.00 4.36 17.98
N TRP A 68 35.68 4.54 17.81
CA TRP A 68 35.09 4.94 16.53
C TRP A 68 35.39 6.41 16.24
N PRO A 69 35.51 6.86 14.98
CA PRO A 69 35.77 8.26 14.67
C PRO A 69 34.70 9.19 15.27
N LEU A 70 35.14 10.23 15.97
CA LEU A 70 34.27 11.29 16.49
C LEU A 70 34.06 12.36 15.42
N VAL A 71 32.86 12.42 14.85
CA VAL A 71 32.52 13.32 13.75
C VAL A 71 31.56 14.40 14.24
N ARG A 72 31.90 15.66 13.96
CA ARG A 72 31.00 16.80 14.13
C ARG A 72 30.28 17.09 12.81
N PRO A 73 28.93 17.06 12.77
CA PRO A 73 28.17 17.55 11.61
C PRO A 73 28.51 19.01 11.30
N ARG A 74 28.46 19.43 10.04
CA ARG A 74 28.58 20.86 9.71
C ARG A 74 27.52 21.69 10.45
N GLU A 75 27.89 22.92 10.82
CA GLU A 75 27.06 23.82 11.63
C GLU A 75 25.80 24.32 10.89
N ASP A 76 25.80 24.32 9.56
CA ASP A 76 24.64 24.72 8.75
C ASP A 76 23.57 23.62 8.65
N LEU A 77 23.87 22.39 9.08
CA LEU A 77 22.90 21.30 9.11
C LEU A 77 21.93 21.48 10.27
N ARG A 78 20.65 21.56 9.94
CA ARG A 78 19.56 21.76 10.92
C ARG A 78 18.84 20.46 11.16
N PHE A 79 18.92 19.97 12.39
CA PHE A 79 18.22 18.76 12.79
C PHE A 79 16.93 19.11 13.53
N THR A 80 15.91 18.26 13.44
CA THR A 80 14.64 18.41 14.15
C THR A 80 14.03 17.04 14.47
N SER A 81 13.03 17.00 15.34
CA SER A 81 12.23 15.80 15.58
C SER A 81 11.19 15.62 14.47
N ARG A 82 10.46 14.50 14.49
CA ARG A 82 9.35 14.22 13.56
C ARG A 82 8.34 15.37 13.49
N GLU A 83 8.07 16.03 14.60
CA GLU A 83 7.06 17.08 14.70
C GLU A 83 7.53 18.40 14.04
N GLY A 84 8.82 18.56 13.79
CA GLY A 84 9.38 19.76 13.15
C GLY A 84 9.32 21.04 14.00
N LEU A 85 8.93 20.94 15.28
CA LEU A 85 8.62 22.10 16.11
C LEU A 85 9.86 22.86 16.57
N LYS A 86 10.96 22.15 16.85
CA LYS A 86 12.19 22.72 17.39
C LYS A 86 13.42 22.13 16.69
N PHE A 87 14.41 22.98 16.47
CA PHE A 87 15.71 22.50 16.02
C PHE A 87 16.46 21.85 17.19
N LEU A 88 17.06 20.70 16.92
CA LEU A 88 17.86 19.93 17.85
C LEU A 88 19.31 20.36 17.73
N LYS A 89 19.98 20.59 18.87
CA LYS A 89 21.44 20.75 18.90
C LYS A 89 22.05 19.35 18.78
N VAL A 90 22.68 19.06 17.63
CA VAL A 90 23.40 17.80 17.42
C VAL A 90 24.89 18.07 17.60
N GLY A 91 25.46 17.53 18.68
CA GLY A 91 26.89 17.60 18.95
C GLY A 91 27.69 16.57 18.13
N PRO A 92 29.01 16.49 18.37
CA PRO A 92 29.83 15.41 17.84
C PRO A 92 29.31 14.03 18.21
N ARG A 93 29.46 13.07 17.29
CA ARG A 93 29.01 11.69 17.50
C ARG A 93 30.04 10.69 17.00
N ARG A 94 30.16 9.58 17.72
CA ARG A 94 30.98 8.43 17.33
C ARG A 94 30.27 7.71 16.18
N VAL A 95 30.92 7.63 15.02
CA VAL A 95 30.36 7.06 13.78
C VAL A 95 31.09 5.76 13.46
N HIS A 96 30.37 4.67 13.21
CA HIS A 96 31.00 3.42 12.79
C HIS A 96 31.83 3.65 11.50
N MET A 97 33.03 3.07 11.39
CA MET A 97 33.93 3.32 10.26
C MET A 97 33.27 3.08 8.88
N GLN A 98 32.46 2.03 8.77
CA GLN A 98 31.67 1.72 7.56
C GLN A 98 30.62 2.79 7.16
N TYR A 99 30.25 3.67 8.09
CA TYR A 99 29.33 4.79 7.90
C TYR A 99 30.08 6.12 7.82
N MET A 100 31.38 6.07 7.52
CA MET A 100 32.22 7.24 7.27
C MET A 100 32.95 7.04 5.94
N ARG A 101 33.15 8.13 5.21
CA ARG A 101 33.93 8.14 3.97
C ARG A 101 34.59 9.50 3.77
N GLU A 102 35.54 9.57 2.84
CA GLU A 102 36.05 10.85 2.37
C GLU A 102 34.91 11.68 1.76
N ALA A 103 34.99 13.00 1.95
CA ALA A 103 34.00 13.91 1.39
C ALA A 103 33.87 13.69 -0.12
N SER A 104 32.64 13.51 -0.59
CA SER A 104 32.35 13.18 -1.99
C SER A 104 31.19 14.02 -2.52
N THR A 105 31.36 14.55 -3.73
CA THR A 105 30.30 15.22 -4.50
C THR A 105 29.42 14.22 -5.27
N LYS A 106 29.70 12.92 -5.14
CA LYS A 106 28.96 11.88 -5.86
C LYS A 106 27.51 11.83 -5.40
N GLN A 107 26.61 12.04 -6.35
CA GLN A 107 25.17 11.91 -6.14
C GLN A 107 24.79 10.49 -5.69
N PRO A 108 23.81 10.35 -4.79
CA PRO A 108 23.21 9.05 -4.51
C PRO A 108 22.59 8.46 -5.79
N LEU A 109 22.51 7.15 -5.85
CA LEU A 109 21.79 6.45 -6.91
C LEU A 109 20.28 6.70 -6.78
N LEU A 110 19.72 6.63 -5.56
CA LEU A 110 18.29 6.79 -5.30
C LEU A 110 18.00 7.85 -4.24
N SER A 111 17.01 8.71 -4.50
CA SER A 111 16.29 9.42 -3.45
C SER A 111 14.89 8.83 -3.31
N LEU A 112 14.58 8.28 -2.15
CA LEU A 112 13.26 7.76 -1.82
C LEU A 112 12.53 8.72 -0.87
N VAL A 113 11.31 9.10 -1.21
CA VAL A 113 10.42 9.90 -0.33
C VAL A 113 9.30 9.03 0.20
N PHE A 114 9.21 8.85 1.51
CA PHE A 114 8.02 8.30 2.16
C PHE A 114 7.02 9.42 2.40
N ILE A 115 5.87 9.38 1.72
CA ILE A 115 4.72 10.21 2.10
C ILE A 115 3.96 9.42 3.14
N ARG A 116 3.95 9.90 4.38
CA ARG A 116 3.50 9.09 5.52
C ARG A 116 2.78 9.92 6.57
N TRP A 117 1.98 9.24 7.36
CA TRP A 117 1.25 9.83 8.47
C TRP A 117 2.19 10.44 9.51
N GLY A 118 1.82 11.61 10.04
CA GLY A 118 2.49 12.32 11.13
C GLY A 118 1.51 13.00 12.07
N GLY A 119 0.24 12.58 12.05
CA GLY A 119 -0.79 13.03 12.98
C GLY A 119 -0.55 12.53 14.40
N GLU A 120 -1.40 12.97 15.32
CA GLU A 120 -1.28 12.68 16.76
C GLU A 120 -1.53 11.19 17.05
N ASP A 121 -2.51 10.61 16.38
CA ASP A 121 -2.84 9.20 16.50
C ASP A 121 -1.84 8.34 15.73
N ALA A 122 -1.21 7.39 16.43
CA ALA A 122 -0.31 6.44 15.80
C ALA A 122 -1.09 5.43 14.96
N VAL A 123 -0.56 5.08 13.79
CA VAL A 123 -1.01 3.91 13.05
C VAL A 123 -0.46 2.68 13.76
N VAL A 124 -1.31 1.95 14.47
CA VAL A 124 -0.88 0.74 15.17
C VAL A 124 -0.68 -0.37 14.14
N GLY A 125 0.58 -0.67 13.84
CA GLY A 125 0.95 -1.63 12.80
C GLY A 125 0.92 -3.09 13.25
N VAL A 126 1.14 -3.36 14.53
CA VAL A 126 1.32 -4.72 15.06
C VAL A 126 0.18 -4.95 16.07
N SER A 127 -0.86 -5.66 15.67
CA SER A 127 -1.78 -6.24 16.65
C SER A 127 -1.19 -7.58 17.09
N GLU A 128 -1.42 -7.97 18.35
CA GLU A 128 -0.87 -9.19 18.94
C GLU A 128 -1.02 -10.39 17.98
N GLU A 129 0.01 -11.24 17.90
CA GLU A 129 0.12 -12.47 17.08
C GLU A 129 -1.02 -13.50 17.31
N SER A 130 -2.07 -13.15 18.05
CA SER A 130 -3.17 -14.01 18.47
C SER A 130 -4.28 -14.17 17.42
N ASN A 131 -4.33 -13.37 16.36
CA ASN A 131 -5.34 -13.49 15.30
C ASN A 131 -4.70 -13.76 13.93
N ASP A 132 -5.15 -14.84 13.26
CA ASP A 132 -4.68 -15.34 11.95
C ASP A 132 -4.83 -14.35 10.77
N GLY A 133 -5.32 -13.13 11.01
CA GLY A 133 -5.54 -12.06 10.02
C GLY A 133 -4.73 -10.79 10.21
N ASP A 134 -3.72 -10.81 11.09
CA ASP A 134 -2.87 -9.63 11.33
C ASP A 134 -1.99 -9.28 10.11
N TRP A 135 -1.50 -8.03 10.09
CA TRP A 135 -0.61 -7.52 9.04
C TRP A 135 0.76 -8.21 9.03
N GLY A 136 1.05 -9.02 10.05
CA GLY A 136 2.27 -9.81 10.19
C GLY A 136 3.40 -8.99 10.83
N THR A 137 4.59 -9.58 10.87
CA THR A 137 5.74 -9.06 11.66
C THR A 137 6.19 -7.64 11.29
N TYR A 138 5.86 -7.15 10.10
CA TYR A 138 6.24 -5.82 9.64
C TYR A 138 5.12 -4.78 9.79
N GLY A 139 3.90 -5.20 10.14
CA GLY A 139 2.72 -4.36 10.23
C GLY A 139 2.17 -3.87 8.88
N CYS A 140 1.25 -2.92 8.93
CA CYS A 140 0.60 -2.36 7.75
C CYS A 140 1.47 -1.28 7.05
N PRO A 141 1.29 -1.00 5.75
CA PRO A 141 2.14 -0.04 5.04
C PRO A 141 2.21 1.36 5.65
N ALA A 142 1.13 1.81 6.29
CA ALA A 142 1.05 3.13 6.93
C ALA A 142 1.77 3.20 8.30
N SER A 143 2.23 2.06 8.86
CA SER A 143 2.88 2.01 10.17
C SER A 143 4.35 2.40 10.12
N ASP A 144 4.85 2.92 11.25
CA ASP A 144 6.25 3.30 11.38
C ASP A 144 7.18 2.07 11.33
N GLU A 145 6.72 0.92 11.82
CA GLU A 145 7.41 -0.37 11.80
C GLU A 145 7.64 -0.86 10.37
N TYR A 146 6.62 -0.78 9.51
CA TYR A 146 6.72 -1.19 8.12
C TYR A 146 7.77 -0.35 7.40
N MET A 147 7.72 0.97 7.58
CA MET A 147 8.70 1.88 6.98
C MET A 147 10.12 1.66 7.53
N SER A 148 10.28 1.36 8.82
CA SER A 148 11.57 0.97 9.39
C SER A 148 12.11 -0.30 8.73
N ALA A 149 11.23 -1.27 8.47
CA ALA A 149 11.58 -2.51 7.78
C ALA A 149 11.93 -2.28 6.29
N VAL A 150 11.18 -1.43 5.57
CA VAL A 150 11.52 -1.03 4.19
C VAL A 150 12.93 -0.45 4.13
N VAL A 151 13.32 0.38 5.11
CA VAL A 151 14.68 0.92 5.16
C VAL A 151 15.71 -0.17 5.46
N LYS A 152 15.50 -0.96 6.53
CA LYS A 152 16.49 -1.92 7.03
C LYS A 152 16.66 -3.14 6.11
N LYS A 153 15.55 -3.70 5.63
CA LYS A 153 15.52 -4.92 4.83
C LYS A 153 15.45 -4.62 3.32
N GLY A 154 14.76 -3.56 2.94
CA GLY A 154 14.73 -3.06 1.57
C GLY A 154 16.00 -2.28 1.24
N LEU A 155 16.06 -0.99 1.55
CA LEU A 155 17.14 -0.09 1.11
C LEU A 155 18.55 -0.56 1.53
N MET A 156 18.73 -0.88 2.81
CA MET A 156 20.03 -1.33 3.36
C MET A 156 20.35 -2.80 3.02
N GLY A 157 19.37 -3.58 2.57
CA GLY A 157 19.56 -4.95 2.08
C GLY A 157 19.79 -5.03 0.56
N HIS A 158 19.56 -3.94 -0.17
CA HIS A 158 19.49 -3.96 -1.64
C HIS A 158 20.89 -3.95 -2.30
N PRO A 159 21.34 -5.01 -3.00
CA PRO A 159 22.68 -5.10 -3.64
C PRO A 159 23.10 -3.96 -4.58
N ARG A 160 22.15 -3.24 -5.22
CA ARG A 160 22.50 -2.05 -6.02
C ARG A 160 22.70 -0.78 -5.17
N LEU A 161 22.03 -0.71 -4.02
CA LEU A 161 22.06 0.44 -3.10
C LEU A 161 23.11 0.27 -2.00
N THR A 162 23.60 -0.95 -1.77
CA THR A 162 24.68 -1.27 -0.83
C THR A 162 25.90 -1.83 -1.57
N GLY A 163 27.11 -1.50 -1.13
CA GLY A 163 28.34 -2.01 -1.73
C GLY A 163 28.68 -3.43 -1.25
N LYS A 164 29.17 -4.30 -2.13
CA LYS A 164 29.50 -5.72 -1.83
C LYS A 164 30.63 -5.92 -0.79
N LEU A 165 31.58 -4.99 -0.69
CA LEU A 165 32.82 -5.16 0.10
C LEU A 165 33.05 -4.06 1.14
N ASN A 166 32.30 -2.96 1.04
CA ASN A 166 32.23 -1.87 2.01
C ASN A 166 30.87 -1.20 1.79
N PRO A 167 30.04 -1.00 2.84
CA PRO A 167 28.71 -0.41 2.68
C PRO A 167 28.80 1.07 2.31
N SER A 168 29.07 1.33 1.03
CA SER A 168 28.83 2.64 0.41
C SER A 168 27.36 2.70 0.05
N PHE A 169 26.53 3.11 1.01
CA PHE A 169 25.12 3.34 0.73
C PHE A 169 24.99 4.35 -0.41
N LYS A 170 24.20 4.00 -1.42
CA LYS A 170 23.97 4.82 -2.61
C LYS A 170 22.56 5.39 -2.61
N PHE A 171 21.97 5.60 -1.44
CA PHE A 171 20.63 6.15 -1.33
C PHE A 171 20.57 7.26 -0.29
N GLU A 172 19.54 8.06 -0.41
CA GLU A 172 19.00 8.91 0.64
C GLU A 172 17.50 8.63 0.78
N ALA A 173 17.00 8.71 2.00
CA ALA A 173 15.58 8.52 2.30
C ALA A 173 15.04 9.73 3.05
N PHE A 174 13.84 10.15 2.67
CA PHE A 174 13.13 11.29 3.23
C PHE A 174 11.77 10.85 3.73
N SER A 175 11.26 11.57 4.71
CA SER A 175 9.89 11.48 5.20
C SER A 175 9.21 12.82 4.95
N LEU A 176 8.11 12.79 4.21
CA LEU A 176 7.18 13.90 4.06
C LEU A 176 5.98 13.61 4.95
N PHE A 177 5.93 14.26 6.12
CA PHE A 177 4.90 14.00 7.11
C PHE A 177 3.62 14.77 6.79
N VAL A 178 2.50 14.04 6.68
CA VAL A 178 1.16 14.62 6.55
C VAL A 178 0.33 14.32 7.78
N LYS A 179 -0.47 15.29 8.23
CA LYS A 179 -1.27 15.16 9.46
C LYS A 179 -2.77 15.13 9.20
N ASN A 180 -3.16 15.46 7.97
CA ASN A 180 -4.53 15.63 7.54
C ASN A 180 -4.57 15.82 6.01
N THR A 181 -5.77 15.80 5.44
CA THR A 181 -6.04 16.04 4.02
C THR A 181 -5.46 17.37 3.51
N PRO A 182 -5.63 18.54 4.17
CA PRO A 182 -5.00 19.79 3.72
C PRO A 182 -3.48 19.72 3.58
N ALA A 183 -2.79 18.96 4.45
CA ALA A 183 -1.34 18.75 4.34
C ALA A 183 -0.97 17.93 3.10
N VAL A 184 -1.83 17.01 2.67
CA VAL A 184 -1.68 16.28 1.39
C VAL A 184 -1.90 17.21 0.21
N GLU A 185 -2.95 18.05 0.24
CA GLU A 185 -3.22 19.03 -0.83
C GLU A 185 -2.03 19.98 -1.04
N ALA A 186 -1.38 20.40 0.04
CA ALA A 186 -0.20 21.27 -0.05
C ALA A 186 0.99 20.65 -0.81
N ILE A 187 1.05 19.32 -0.95
CA ILE A 187 2.07 18.63 -1.74
C ILE A 187 1.94 18.97 -3.23
N GLU A 188 0.72 19.15 -3.73
CA GLU A 188 0.44 19.48 -5.14
C GLU A 188 1.24 20.72 -5.57
N HIS A 189 1.16 21.79 -4.79
CA HIS A 189 1.89 23.03 -5.06
C HIS A 189 3.39 22.95 -4.72
N ALA A 190 3.77 22.09 -3.77
CA ALA A 190 5.16 21.94 -3.35
C ALA A 190 5.98 21.02 -4.28
N ALA A 191 5.35 20.23 -5.14
CA ALA A 191 6.00 19.19 -5.92
C ALA A 191 7.25 19.64 -6.71
N PRO A 192 7.24 20.75 -7.47
CA PRO A 192 8.44 21.22 -8.17
C PRO A 192 9.58 21.58 -7.20
N TYR A 193 9.26 22.21 -6.07
CA TYR A 193 10.26 22.54 -5.05
C TYR A 193 10.83 21.28 -4.39
N LEU A 194 9.97 20.32 -4.00
CA LEU A 194 10.39 19.05 -3.43
C LEU A 194 11.38 18.32 -4.35
N ARG A 195 11.14 18.33 -5.67
CA ARG A 195 12.08 17.75 -6.64
C ARG A 195 13.48 18.35 -6.57
N THR A 196 13.60 19.67 -6.35
CA THR A 196 14.91 20.33 -6.27
C THR A 196 15.73 19.92 -5.05
N LEU A 197 15.07 19.38 -4.01
CA LEU A 197 15.72 18.94 -2.78
C LEU A 197 16.32 17.52 -2.90
N LEU A 198 15.87 16.72 -3.88
CA LEU A 198 16.28 15.33 -4.07
C LEU A 198 17.50 15.23 -4.99
N LYS A 199 18.58 14.60 -4.50
CA LYS A 199 19.90 14.57 -5.16
C LYS A 199 20.16 13.29 -5.96
N GLY A 200 19.28 12.30 -5.83
CA GLY A 200 19.41 10.98 -6.43
C GLY A 200 19.33 11.03 -7.94
N LYS A 201 20.07 10.12 -8.60
CA LYS A 201 19.95 9.89 -10.04
C LYS A 201 18.54 9.43 -10.41
N HIS A 202 17.98 8.55 -9.57
CA HIS A 202 16.58 8.15 -9.62
C HIS A 202 15.84 8.76 -8.43
N THR A 203 14.61 9.19 -8.64
CA THR A 203 13.75 9.82 -7.64
C THR A 203 12.41 9.12 -7.61
N THR A 204 12.03 8.57 -6.45
CA THR A 204 10.76 7.89 -6.29
C THR A 204 10.08 8.23 -4.96
N SER A 205 8.76 8.07 -4.93
CA SER A 205 7.94 8.20 -3.74
C SER A 205 7.22 6.89 -3.40
N PHE A 206 7.18 6.56 -2.12
CA PHE A 206 6.33 5.52 -1.54
C PHE A 206 5.22 6.19 -0.72
N TRP A 207 3.97 5.92 -1.08
CA TRP A 207 2.79 6.47 -0.43
C TRP A 207 2.27 5.50 0.62
N MET A 208 2.37 5.90 1.88
CA MET A 208 2.04 5.11 3.07
C MET A 208 0.78 5.68 3.75
N LEU A 209 -0.27 5.86 2.94
CA LEU A 209 -1.54 6.47 3.30
C LEU A 209 -2.68 5.73 2.59
N TRP A 210 -3.91 5.87 3.10
CA TRP A 210 -5.09 5.21 2.54
C TRP A 210 -6.09 6.24 2.01
N PRO A 211 -6.37 6.28 0.69
CA PRO A 211 -7.40 7.16 0.13
C PRO A 211 -8.80 6.74 0.55
N VAL A 212 -9.63 7.67 1.02
CA VAL A 212 -11.03 7.42 1.39
C VAL A 212 -12.00 8.44 0.81
N ASP A 213 -13.24 8.00 0.64
CA ASP A 213 -14.41 8.86 0.38
C ASP A 213 -15.03 9.38 1.69
N TRP A 214 -14.20 9.89 2.59
CA TRP A 214 -14.63 10.41 3.89
C TRP A 214 -13.95 11.72 4.21
N ILE A 215 -14.63 12.60 4.94
CA ILE A 215 -14.01 13.77 5.56
C ILE A 215 -12.94 13.26 6.53
N ASP A 216 -11.84 14.00 6.61
CA ASP A 216 -10.79 13.75 7.58
C ASP A 216 -11.34 13.89 9.02
N THR A 217 -11.73 12.76 9.60
CA THR A 217 -12.20 12.65 10.97
C THR A 217 -11.04 12.27 11.86
N ARG A 218 -10.83 13.01 12.94
CA ARG A 218 -9.78 12.68 13.93
C ARG A 218 -10.10 11.39 14.66
N GLY A 219 -9.06 10.72 15.16
CA GLY A 219 -9.16 9.53 16.00
C GLY A 219 -8.27 8.39 15.50
N ALA A 220 -7.89 7.51 16.42
CA ALA A 220 -7.00 6.39 16.15
C ALA A 220 -7.49 5.47 15.02
N ASP A 221 -8.80 5.28 14.89
CA ASP A 221 -9.39 4.46 13.82
C ASP A 221 -9.28 5.07 12.43
N TYR A 222 -8.90 6.35 12.32
CA TYR A 222 -8.78 7.10 11.07
C TYR A 222 -7.35 7.58 10.79
N ALA A 223 -6.36 7.15 11.57
CA ALA A 223 -4.96 7.45 11.31
C ALA A 223 -4.55 6.96 9.91
N ALA A 224 -3.82 7.82 9.17
CA ALA A 224 -3.37 7.61 7.78
C ALA A 224 -4.45 7.55 6.69
N TYR A 225 -5.72 7.68 7.05
CA TYR A 225 -6.78 7.88 6.07
C TYR A 225 -6.81 9.34 5.60
N VAL A 226 -6.81 9.55 4.29
CA VAL A 226 -6.81 10.88 3.68
C VAL A 226 -7.81 10.92 2.52
N GLU A 227 -8.37 12.09 2.26
CA GLU A 227 -9.34 12.25 1.18
C GLU A 227 -8.70 11.89 -0.18
N ARG A 228 -9.42 11.09 -0.97
CA ARG A 228 -8.87 10.50 -2.19
C ARG A 228 -8.42 11.52 -3.23
N GLN A 229 -9.17 12.60 -3.48
CA GLN A 229 -8.86 13.57 -4.52
C GLN A 229 -7.60 14.34 -4.17
N ALA A 230 -7.42 14.71 -2.90
CA ALA A 230 -6.19 15.28 -2.38
C ALA A 230 -5.00 14.34 -2.60
N LEU A 231 -5.14 13.05 -2.24
CA LEU A 231 -4.08 12.06 -2.44
C LEU A 231 -3.69 11.95 -3.92
N PHE A 232 -4.63 11.67 -4.81
CA PHE A 232 -4.29 11.40 -6.21
C PHE A 232 -3.84 12.66 -6.96
N ARG A 233 -4.34 13.85 -6.62
CA ARG A 233 -3.77 15.11 -7.15
C ARG A 233 -2.33 15.30 -6.72
N ALA A 234 -2.02 15.08 -5.44
CA ALA A 234 -0.67 15.17 -4.92
C ALA A 234 0.27 14.13 -5.56
N MET A 235 -0.18 12.88 -5.76
CA MET A 235 0.56 11.84 -6.47
C MET A 235 0.91 12.28 -7.90
N ARG A 236 -0.08 12.71 -8.68
CA ARG A 236 0.13 13.18 -10.06
C ARG A 236 1.06 14.39 -10.13
N ALA A 237 0.97 15.30 -9.16
CA ALA A 237 1.86 16.46 -9.08
C ALA A 237 3.32 16.07 -8.82
N LEU A 238 3.58 15.11 -7.93
CA LEU A 238 4.92 14.56 -7.73
C LEU A 238 5.45 13.91 -9.01
N GLU A 239 4.63 13.09 -9.69
CA GLU A 239 5.05 12.47 -10.95
C GLU A 239 5.34 13.50 -12.05
N SER A 240 4.50 14.53 -12.16
CA SER A 240 4.71 15.65 -13.10
C SER A 240 6.00 16.44 -12.79
N ALA A 241 6.41 16.48 -11.52
CA ALA A 241 7.68 17.06 -11.10
C ALA A 241 8.88 16.10 -11.26
N GLY A 242 8.67 14.89 -11.78
CA GLY A 242 9.72 13.88 -11.98
C GLY A 242 10.05 13.05 -10.72
N ILE A 243 9.16 13.00 -9.74
CA ILE A 243 9.23 12.09 -8.59
C ILE A 243 8.22 10.97 -8.84
N ARG A 244 8.69 9.84 -9.37
CA ARG A 244 7.82 8.72 -9.77
C ARG A 244 7.17 8.05 -8.55
N THR A 245 5.90 7.65 -8.65
CA THR A 245 5.32 6.75 -7.65
C THR A 245 5.86 5.33 -7.81
N GLY A 246 6.65 4.88 -6.84
CA GLY A 246 7.22 3.52 -6.82
C GLY A 246 6.43 2.53 -5.98
N PHE A 247 5.57 3.02 -5.08
CA PHE A 247 4.70 2.20 -4.23
C PHE A 247 3.50 3.03 -3.74
N PRO A 248 2.26 2.49 -3.71
CA PRO A 248 1.92 1.13 -4.12
C PRO A 248 1.85 1.00 -5.65
N HIS A 249 1.25 1.95 -6.37
CA HIS A 249 1.08 1.91 -7.82
C HIS A 249 1.11 3.34 -8.40
N PRO A 250 1.37 3.54 -9.70
CA PRO A 250 1.15 4.81 -10.38
C PRO A 250 -0.26 5.37 -10.10
N PRO A 251 -0.43 6.70 -9.99
CA PRO A 251 -1.65 7.32 -9.46
C PRO A 251 -2.93 6.89 -10.17
N ASP A 252 -2.92 6.85 -11.51
CA ASP A 252 -4.15 6.55 -12.28
C ASP A 252 -4.55 5.08 -12.14
N GLN A 253 -3.56 4.19 -12.13
CA GLN A 253 -3.80 2.77 -11.88
C GLN A 253 -4.22 2.54 -10.44
N TYR A 254 -3.59 3.21 -9.46
CA TYR A 254 -3.92 3.10 -8.05
C TYR A 254 -5.34 3.61 -7.77
N GLU A 255 -5.71 4.76 -8.33
CA GLU A 255 -7.05 5.33 -8.22
C GLU A 255 -8.08 4.37 -8.82
N MET A 256 -7.81 3.84 -10.02
CA MET A 256 -8.70 2.90 -10.67
C MET A 256 -8.94 1.67 -9.79
N ILE A 257 -7.89 0.96 -9.34
CA ILE A 257 -8.06 -0.29 -8.57
C ILE A 257 -8.71 -0.05 -7.20
N THR A 258 -8.33 1.02 -6.50
CA THR A 258 -8.87 1.30 -5.15
C THR A 258 -10.30 1.84 -5.18
N SER A 259 -10.73 2.44 -6.29
CA SER A 259 -12.10 2.96 -6.44
C SER A 259 -13.18 1.88 -6.42
N LYS A 260 -12.82 0.60 -6.65
CA LYS A 260 -13.75 -0.52 -6.92
C LYS A 260 -14.73 -0.30 -8.08
N THR A 261 -14.71 0.85 -8.76
CA THR A 261 -15.60 1.17 -9.89
C THR A 261 -15.36 0.25 -11.08
N TRP A 262 -14.14 -0.26 -11.21
CA TRP A 262 -13.77 -1.27 -12.17
C TRP A 262 -14.68 -2.51 -12.08
N MET A 263 -15.20 -2.85 -10.89
CA MET A 263 -16.10 -4.01 -10.71
C MET A 263 -17.35 -3.87 -11.57
N ALA A 264 -17.96 -2.68 -11.60
CA ALA A 264 -19.15 -2.43 -12.41
C ALA A 264 -18.83 -2.38 -13.92
N SER A 265 -17.68 -1.81 -14.29
CA SER A 265 -17.29 -1.71 -15.71
C SER A 265 -16.87 -3.06 -16.31
N LEU A 266 -16.14 -3.87 -15.55
CA LEU A 266 -15.59 -5.15 -16.02
C LEU A 266 -16.59 -6.29 -15.88
N SER A 267 -17.64 -6.16 -15.06
CA SER A 267 -18.65 -7.22 -14.89
C SER A 267 -19.47 -7.51 -16.14
N LEU A 268 -19.31 -6.76 -17.24
CA LEU A 268 -19.89 -7.12 -18.54
C LEU A 268 -18.97 -8.02 -19.39
N ASP A 269 -17.67 -8.09 -19.08
CA ASP A 269 -16.73 -8.95 -19.79
C ASP A 269 -16.62 -10.30 -19.08
N PRO A 270 -17.08 -11.42 -19.68
CA PRO A 270 -17.07 -12.73 -19.04
C PRO A 270 -15.66 -13.26 -18.74
N ARG A 271 -14.62 -12.71 -19.37
CA ARG A 271 -13.22 -13.06 -19.06
C ARG A 271 -12.76 -12.51 -17.72
N SER A 272 -13.39 -11.45 -17.22
CA SER A 272 -13.09 -10.88 -15.90
C SER A 272 -13.51 -11.82 -14.76
N ARG A 273 -14.52 -12.67 -15.01
CA ARG A 273 -15.13 -13.57 -14.02
C ARG A 273 -15.58 -12.83 -12.77
N LEU A 274 -16.03 -11.59 -12.93
CA LEU A 274 -16.64 -10.81 -11.87
C LEU A 274 -18.12 -11.18 -11.70
N PRO A 275 -18.67 -11.06 -10.48
CA PRO A 275 -20.10 -10.99 -10.30
C PRO A 275 -20.65 -9.68 -10.91
N ALA A 276 -21.90 -9.69 -11.35
CA ALA A 276 -22.64 -8.52 -11.78
C ALA A 276 -22.51 -7.40 -10.72
N GLY A 277 -22.10 -6.22 -11.18
CA GLY A 277 -21.96 -5.04 -10.36
C GLY A 277 -22.50 -3.81 -11.08
N THR A 278 -23.08 -2.88 -10.34
CA THR A 278 -23.56 -1.61 -10.88
C THR A 278 -23.24 -0.47 -9.92
N MET A 279 -23.15 0.74 -10.45
CA MET A 279 -22.96 1.97 -9.69
C MET A 279 -24.32 2.62 -9.40
N VAL A 280 -24.50 3.11 -8.18
CA VAL A 280 -25.69 3.89 -7.80
C VAL A 280 -25.25 5.26 -7.31
N SER A 281 -25.74 6.32 -7.97
CA SER A 281 -25.37 7.69 -7.62
C SER A 281 -26.03 8.15 -6.31
N LYS A 282 -25.34 8.97 -5.52
CA LYS A 282 -25.87 9.58 -4.29
C LYS A 282 -27.15 10.38 -4.58
N GLY A 283 -27.19 11.11 -5.69
CA GLY A 283 -28.36 11.90 -6.09
C GLY A 283 -29.60 11.05 -6.29
N THR A 284 -29.47 9.90 -6.96
CA THR A 284 -30.59 8.96 -7.15
C THR A 284 -31.09 8.44 -5.80
N ILE A 285 -30.19 8.04 -4.90
CA ILE A 285 -30.51 7.51 -3.57
C ILE A 285 -31.25 8.56 -2.73
N LEU A 286 -30.70 9.77 -2.65
CA LEU A 286 -31.31 10.87 -1.90
C LEU A 286 -32.68 11.29 -2.44
N SER A 287 -32.89 11.16 -3.75
CA SER A 287 -34.18 11.49 -4.36
C SER A 287 -35.27 10.46 -4.06
N ASN A 288 -34.94 9.17 -4.12
CA ASN A 288 -35.85 8.06 -3.87
C ASN A 288 -35.05 6.75 -3.70
N PRO A 289 -34.76 6.31 -2.47
CA PRO A 289 -33.91 5.15 -2.24
C PRO A 289 -34.55 3.84 -2.71
N GLN A 290 -35.87 3.68 -2.61
CA GLN A 290 -36.59 2.50 -3.10
C GLN A 290 -36.48 2.37 -4.63
N ARG A 291 -36.67 3.48 -5.36
CA ARG A 291 -36.48 3.50 -6.81
C ARG A 291 -35.03 3.18 -7.17
N ALA A 292 -34.06 3.73 -6.43
CA ALA A 292 -32.65 3.45 -6.65
C ALA A 292 -32.33 1.95 -6.48
N ALA A 293 -32.84 1.33 -5.42
CA ALA A 293 -32.70 -0.11 -5.16
C ALA A 293 -33.29 -0.96 -6.30
N ARG A 294 -34.52 -0.68 -6.72
CA ARG A 294 -35.16 -1.39 -7.84
C ARG A 294 -34.38 -1.27 -9.14
N GLN A 295 -33.91 -0.06 -9.46
CA GLN A 295 -33.08 0.18 -10.64
C GLN A 295 -31.74 -0.56 -10.55
N ALA A 296 -31.12 -0.62 -9.38
CA ALA A 296 -29.89 -1.37 -9.16
C ALA A 296 -30.11 -2.87 -9.38
N LEU A 297 -31.15 -3.45 -8.79
CA LEU A 297 -31.48 -4.87 -8.96
C LEU A 297 -31.75 -5.22 -10.44
N ALA A 298 -32.54 -4.40 -11.14
CA ALA A 298 -32.79 -4.59 -12.56
C ALA A 298 -31.51 -4.50 -13.41
N ALA A 299 -30.60 -3.57 -13.07
CA ALA A 299 -29.31 -3.46 -13.73
C ALA A 299 -28.43 -4.68 -13.46
N LEU A 300 -28.42 -5.22 -12.24
CA LEU A 300 -27.71 -6.46 -11.91
C LEU A 300 -28.23 -7.64 -12.73
N GLU A 301 -29.55 -7.77 -12.88
CA GLU A 301 -30.14 -8.84 -13.69
C GLU A 301 -29.75 -8.73 -15.16
N PHE A 302 -29.82 -7.53 -15.73
CA PHE A 302 -29.37 -7.25 -17.10
C PHE A 302 -27.88 -7.58 -17.30
N ILE A 303 -27.02 -7.15 -16.38
CA ILE A 303 -25.58 -7.41 -16.46
C ILE A 303 -25.29 -8.90 -16.32
N ARG A 304 -25.97 -9.60 -15.40
CA ARG A 304 -25.84 -11.05 -15.20
C ARG A 304 -26.22 -11.84 -16.45
N GLU A 305 -27.25 -11.41 -17.18
CA GLU A 305 -27.65 -12.03 -18.45
C GLU A 305 -26.57 -11.87 -19.53
N GLY A 306 -25.93 -10.70 -19.59
CA GLY A 306 -24.81 -10.45 -20.51
C GLY A 306 -23.50 -11.12 -20.10
N ASN A 307 -23.25 -11.24 -18.80
CA ASN A 307 -22.06 -11.83 -18.20
C ASN A 307 -22.28 -13.32 -17.90
N ASN A 308 -22.55 -14.10 -18.95
CA ASN A 308 -22.78 -15.54 -18.84
C ASN A 308 -21.51 -16.28 -18.40
N ILE A 309 -21.22 -16.23 -17.09
CA ILE A 309 -20.13 -16.95 -16.43
C ILE A 309 -20.34 -18.48 -16.41
N GLY A 310 -21.42 -18.99 -17.03
CA GLY A 310 -21.75 -20.40 -17.20
C GLY A 310 -22.77 -20.94 -16.18
N GLU A 311 -22.98 -22.26 -16.15
CA GLU A 311 -23.90 -22.97 -15.24
C GLU A 311 -23.62 -22.75 -13.74
N HIS A 312 -22.47 -22.15 -13.42
CA HIS A 312 -22.03 -21.82 -12.06
C HIS A 312 -22.24 -20.34 -11.79
N GLY A 313 -23.49 -19.88 -11.94
CA GLY A 313 -23.88 -18.54 -11.52
C GLY A 313 -23.48 -18.26 -10.06
N PRO A 314 -23.39 -16.98 -9.67
CA PRO A 314 -22.57 -16.55 -8.55
C PRO A 314 -23.08 -17.01 -7.18
N SER A 315 -24.39 -17.14 -6.98
CA SER A 315 -24.94 -17.72 -5.75
C SER A 315 -26.24 -18.48 -5.96
N ALA A 316 -26.44 -19.53 -5.16
CA ALA A 316 -27.67 -20.31 -5.12
C ALA A 316 -28.90 -19.47 -4.72
N VAL A 317 -28.73 -18.47 -3.85
CA VAL A 317 -29.83 -17.60 -3.37
C VAL A 317 -30.42 -16.74 -4.49
N ASN A 318 -29.62 -16.45 -5.51
CA ASN A 318 -29.95 -15.54 -6.60
C ASN A 318 -30.48 -16.26 -7.87
N LYS A 319 -30.65 -17.60 -7.82
CA LYS A 319 -31.13 -18.41 -8.96
C LYS A 319 -32.50 -17.99 -9.49
N ALA A 320 -33.39 -17.54 -8.61
CA ALA A 320 -34.76 -17.14 -8.94
C ALA A 320 -34.96 -15.61 -8.98
N GLY A 321 -33.90 -14.85 -9.28
CA GLY A 321 -33.88 -13.38 -9.28
C GLY A 321 -32.89 -12.82 -8.27
N MET A 322 -32.56 -11.52 -8.40
CA MET A 322 -31.64 -10.85 -7.48
C MET A 322 -32.25 -10.66 -6.09
N LYS A 323 -31.73 -11.39 -5.09
CA LYS A 323 -32.23 -11.36 -3.71
C LYS A 323 -31.17 -10.99 -2.69
N LYS A 324 -29.90 -11.28 -2.96
CA LYS A 324 -28.80 -11.03 -2.03
C LYS A 324 -27.61 -10.42 -2.74
N GLY A 325 -26.95 -9.50 -2.07
CA GLY A 325 -25.72 -8.91 -2.56
C GLY A 325 -25.05 -8.06 -1.51
N VAL A 326 -24.17 -7.19 -1.98
CA VAL A 326 -23.40 -6.27 -1.16
C VAL A 326 -23.45 -4.87 -1.73
N VAL A 327 -23.55 -3.88 -0.85
CA VAL A 327 -23.33 -2.46 -1.12
C VAL A 327 -21.96 -2.08 -0.56
N LYS A 328 -21.15 -1.39 -1.36
CA LYS A 328 -19.78 -1.02 -1.01
C LYS A 328 -19.49 0.43 -1.36
N LEU A 329 -18.73 1.13 -0.52
CA LEU A 329 -18.06 2.34 -0.97
C LEU A 329 -16.88 1.99 -1.88
N GLY A 330 -16.58 2.92 -2.80
CA GLY A 330 -15.43 2.79 -3.68
C GLY A 330 -14.13 2.83 -2.88
N PHE A 331 -13.83 4.00 -2.33
CA PHE A 331 -12.61 4.23 -1.55
C PHE A 331 -12.85 3.96 -0.06
N SER A 332 -12.74 2.69 0.32
CA SER A 332 -12.80 2.21 1.70
C SER A 332 -11.87 1.00 1.90
N TRP A 333 -11.43 0.79 3.14
CA TRP A 333 -10.39 -0.18 3.51
C TRP A 333 -10.87 -1.10 4.64
N GLU A 334 -10.19 -2.23 4.82
CA GLU A 334 -10.41 -3.16 5.95
C GLU A 334 -11.88 -3.64 6.07
N ALA A 335 -12.53 -3.84 4.92
CA ALA A 335 -13.96 -4.16 4.82
C ALA A 335 -14.91 -3.13 5.47
N ARG A 336 -14.44 -1.91 5.78
CA ARG A 336 -15.30 -0.81 6.21
C ARG A 336 -16.26 -0.43 5.10
N TYR A 337 -17.52 -0.19 5.49
CA TYR A 337 -18.59 0.21 4.59
C TYR A 337 -18.82 -0.82 3.47
N VAL A 338 -18.89 -2.09 3.85
CA VAL A 338 -19.41 -3.18 3.03
C VAL A 338 -20.62 -3.75 3.75
N MET A 339 -21.81 -3.56 3.18
CA MET A 339 -23.09 -3.96 3.79
C MET A 339 -23.74 -5.04 2.95
N ILE A 340 -24.16 -6.16 3.55
CA ILE A 340 -25.00 -7.15 2.88
C ILE A 340 -26.41 -6.61 2.79
N PHE A 341 -27.09 -6.83 1.67
CA PHE A 341 -28.53 -6.64 1.55
C PHE A 341 -29.25 -7.95 1.23
N ASN A 342 -30.51 -8.06 1.65
CA ASN A 342 -31.42 -9.17 1.44
C ASN A 342 -32.78 -8.65 0.92
N GLY A 343 -32.88 -8.44 -0.39
CA GLY A 343 -34.07 -7.93 -1.07
C GLY A 343 -34.04 -6.43 -1.36
N GLU A 344 -35.07 -5.94 -2.06
CA GLU A 344 -35.19 -4.54 -2.50
C GLU A 344 -35.30 -3.56 -1.33
N GLU A 345 -36.09 -3.88 -0.31
CA GLU A 345 -36.31 -3.01 0.85
C GLU A 345 -35.03 -2.82 1.67
N ASP A 346 -34.36 -3.91 2.04
CA ASP A 346 -33.06 -3.89 2.74
C ASP A 346 -31.99 -3.17 1.92
N LEU A 347 -31.96 -3.38 0.58
CA LEU A 347 -31.05 -2.63 -0.29
C LEU A 347 -31.30 -1.12 -0.23
N ALA A 348 -32.56 -0.66 -0.23
CA ALA A 348 -32.87 0.76 -0.11
C ALA A 348 -32.39 1.36 1.23
N GLU A 349 -32.52 0.59 2.32
CA GLU A 349 -31.98 0.95 3.64
C GLU A 349 -30.45 1.05 3.60
N LYS A 350 -29.76 0.03 3.08
CA LYS A 350 -28.29 0.03 2.99
C LYS A 350 -27.72 1.12 2.09
N LEU A 351 -28.39 1.41 0.98
CA LEU A 351 -28.02 2.52 0.09
C LEU A 351 -28.14 3.87 0.82
N THR A 352 -29.18 4.05 1.63
CA THR A 352 -29.34 5.26 2.45
C THR A 352 -28.25 5.31 3.51
N GLU A 353 -28.13 4.25 4.32
CA GLU A 353 -27.19 4.13 5.43
C GLU A 353 -25.75 4.48 5.00
N ILE A 354 -25.26 3.86 3.92
CA ILE A 354 -23.87 4.02 3.49
C ILE A 354 -23.58 5.41 2.89
N MET A 355 -24.57 6.03 2.24
CA MET A 355 -24.37 7.29 1.50
C MET A 355 -24.69 8.54 2.32
N THR A 356 -25.52 8.42 3.36
CA THR A 356 -25.91 9.53 4.23
C THR A 356 -25.19 9.55 5.57
N ASN A 357 -24.31 8.57 5.82
CA ASN A 357 -23.50 8.55 7.03
C ASN A 357 -22.61 9.81 7.10
N GLU A 358 -22.48 10.35 8.32
CA GLU A 358 -21.88 11.65 8.60
C GLU A 358 -20.40 11.67 8.20
N GLY A 359 -20.03 12.59 7.31
CA GLY A 359 -18.67 12.68 6.79
C GLY A 359 -18.45 11.92 5.48
N SER A 360 -19.43 11.16 4.97
CA SER A 360 -19.33 10.52 3.65
C SER A 360 -19.24 11.54 2.52
N LEU A 361 -18.10 11.53 1.82
CA LEU A 361 -17.83 12.30 0.61
C LEU A 361 -18.15 11.52 -0.67
N ALA A 362 -18.53 10.24 -0.55
CA ALA A 362 -18.84 9.39 -1.68
C ALA A 362 -19.94 10.01 -2.54
N SER A 363 -19.72 10.08 -3.85
CA SER A 363 -20.72 10.52 -4.83
C SER A 363 -21.56 9.38 -5.40
N SER A 364 -21.13 8.14 -5.14
CA SER A 364 -21.78 6.91 -5.57
C SER A 364 -21.32 5.72 -4.72
N CYS A 365 -22.07 4.63 -4.75
CA CYS A 365 -21.65 3.33 -4.21
C CYS A 365 -21.78 2.24 -5.27
N ILE A 366 -21.17 1.09 -5.00
CA ILE A 366 -21.26 -0.13 -5.81
C ILE A 366 -22.31 -1.05 -5.19
N VAL A 367 -23.23 -1.55 -6.00
CA VAL A 367 -24.11 -2.68 -5.66
C VAL A 367 -23.66 -3.87 -6.48
N GLN A 368 -23.41 -5.00 -5.83
CA GLN A 368 -22.86 -6.21 -6.45
C GLN A 368 -23.63 -7.44 -5.98
N GLU A 369 -23.88 -8.38 -6.87
CA GLU A 369 -24.54 -9.63 -6.52
C GLU A 369 -23.71 -10.49 -5.54
N TRP A 370 -24.40 -11.26 -4.70
CA TRP A 370 -23.73 -12.14 -3.76
C TRP A 370 -23.09 -13.33 -4.47
N VAL A 371 -21.91 -13.72 -4.00
CA VAL A 371 -21.17 -14.90 -4.46
C VAL A 371 -21.04 -15.88 -3.31
N ASP A 372 -21.38 -17.14 -3.53
CA ASP A 372 -21.11 -18.21 -2.58
C ASP A 372 -19.66 -18.67 -2.73
N PHE A 373 -18.94 -18.79 -1.62
CA PHE A 373 -17.56 -19.25 -1.60
C PHE A 373 -17.19 -19.88 -0.27
N ASP A 374 -16.27 -20.85 -0.33
CA ASP A 374 -15.72 -21.54 0.83
C ASP A 374 -14.53 -20.76 1.40
N PHE A 375 -13.68 -20.24 0.51
CA PHE A 375 -12.48 -19.46 0.85
C PHE A 375 -12.07 -18.52 -0.29
N GLU A 376 -11.18 -17.58 0.03
CA GLU A 376 -10.47 -16.70 -0.90
C GLU A 376 -9.09 -17.29 -1.23
N MET A 377 -8.77 -17.42 -2.52
CA MET A 377 -7.45 -17.75 -3.05
C MET A 377 -6.77 -16.46 -3.53
N ARG A 378 -5.67 -16.07 -2.87
CA ARG A 378 -4.91 -14.86 -3.20
C ARG A 378 -3.68 -15.21 -4.02
N LEU A 379 -3.61 -14.67 -5.23
CA LEU A 379 -2.49 -14.87 -6.14
C LEU A 379 -1.59 -13.64 -6.12
N TYR A 380 -0.32 -13.83 -5.77
CA TYR A 380 0.70 -12.78 -5.77
C TYR A 380 1.56 -12.92 -7.01
N PHE A 381 1.56 -11.91 -7.86
CA PHE A 381 2.35 -11.85 -9.08
C PHE A 381 3.46 -10.82 -8.90
N LEU A 382 4.71 -11.24 -9.11
CA LEU A 382 5.86 -10.36 -9.20
C LEU A 382 6.46 -10.55 -10.60
N PRO A 383 6.10 -9.70 -11.57
CA PRO A 383 6.59 -9.81 -12.93
C PRO A 383 8.11 -9.63 -12.94
N PRO A 384 8.88 -10.50 -13.63
CA PRO A 384 10.30 -10.23 -13.86
C PRO A 384 10.46 -9.03 -14.79
N ASP A 385 11.60 -8.34 -14.70
CA ASP A 385 11.90 -7.12 -15.48
C ASP A 385 11.78 -7.36 -17.00
N GLU A 386 12.15 -8.56 -17.46
CA GLU A 386 12.09 -8.98 -18.86
C GLU A 386 10.72 -9.54 -19.31
N TRP A 387 9.70 -9.54 -18.45
CA TRP A 387 8.38 -10.05 -18.82
C TRP A 387 7.78 -9.25 -19.97
N LEU A 388 7.36 -9.96 -21.02
CA LEU A 388 6.75 -9.35 -22.19
C LEU A 388 5.25 -9.62 -22.27
N PRO A 389 4.47 -8.68 -22.84
CA PRO A 389 3.04 -8.88 -23.06
C PRO A 389 2.75 -10.15 -23.86
N GLY A 390 1.77 -10.92 -23.42
CA GLY A 390 1.40 -12.20 -24.03
C GLY A 390 2.14 -13.41 -23.46
N GLN A 391 3.23 -13.20 -22.70
CA GLN A 391 3.81 -14.26 -21.88
C GLN A 391 2.91 -14.52 -20.68
N LYS A 392 2.65 -15.81 -20.40
CA LYS A 392 1.88 -16.18 -19.21
C LYS A 392 2.69 -15.85 -17.95
N LEU A 393 2.10 -15.06 -17.06
CA LEU A 393 2.69 -14.78 -15.76
C LEU A 393 2.13 -15.76 -14.72
N GLU A 394 3.01 -16.54 -14.09
CA GLU A 394 2.65 -17.44 -12.99
C GLU A 394 2.72 -16.68 -11.65
N PRO A 395 1.84 -16.99 -10.68
CA PRO A 395 1.92 -16.38 -9.37
C PRO A 395 3.16 -16.90 -8.63
N THR A 396 3.93 -15.97 -8.07
CA THR A 396 5.07 -16.24 -7.18
C THR A 396 4.62 -16.90 -5.88
N ARG A 397 3.43 -16.53 -5.40
CA ARG A 397 2.85 -17.06 -4.16
C ARG A 397 1.33 -17.24 -4.31
N VAL A 398 0.81 -18.27 -3.64
CA VAL A 398 -0.63 -18.49 -3.47
C VAL A 398 -0.90 -18.64 -1.98
N GLU A 399 -1.79 -17.81 -1.45
CA GLU A 399 -2.28 -17.92 -0.07
C GLU A 399 -3.78 -18.19 -0.10
N CYS A 400 -4.31 -18.83 0.93
CA CYS A 400 -5.75 -19.06 1.09
C CYS A 400 -6.21 -18.50 2.44
N ASN A 401 -7.41 -17.95 2.47
CA ASN A 401 -8.04 -17.48 3.70
C ASN A 401 -9.54 -17.66 3.66
N ALA A 402 -10.18 -17.78 4.82
CA ALA A 402 -11.62 -17.81 4.93
C ALA A 402 -12.07 -16.86 6.04
N TRP A 403 -13.36 -16.54 5.99
CA TRP A 403 -14.02 -15.75 7.01
C TRP A 403 -15.03 -16.63 7.72
N SER A 404 -14.99 -16.67 9.05
CA SER A 404 -16.02 -17.34 9.85
C SER A 404 -16.81 -16.36 10.71
N GLY A 405 -18.02 -16.76 11.12
CA GLY A 405 -18.98 -15.92 11.85
C GLY A 405 -20.09 -15.34 10.95
N SER A 406 -21.23 -15.04 11.57
CA SER A 406 -22.39 -14.45 10.87
C SER A 406 -22.15 -12.97 10.56
N MET A 407 -22.53 -12.55 9.35
CA MET A 407 -22.62 -11.12 8.97
C MET A 407 -24.00 -10.53 9.25
N GLU A 408 -24.98 -11.33 9.70
CA GLU A 408 -26.40 -10.91 9.73
C GLU A 408 -26.64 -9.68 10.63
N ASN A 409 -25.74 -9.39 11.57
CA ASN A 409 -25.86 -8.26 12.50
C ASN A 409 -24.64 -7.33 12.52
N GLY A 410 -23.81 -7.31 11.48
CA GLY A 410 -22.63 -6.42 11.42
C GLY A 410 -21.49 -6.78 12.40
N SER A 411 -21.53 -7.94 13.04
CA SER A 411 -20.41 -8.45 13.86
C SER A 411 -19.18 -8.76 13.01
N ARG A 412 -17.98 -8.40 13.50
CA ARG A 412 -16.70 -8.70 12.83
C ARG A 412 -16.57 -10.20 12.58
N ARG A 413 -16.23 -10.56 11.34
CA ARG A 413 -15.85 -11.94 10.98
C ARG A 413 -14.48 -12.25 11.58
N ASN A 414 -14.31 -13.48 12.07
CA ASN A 414 -12.98 -13.99 12.36
C ASN A 414 -12.32 -14.33 11.04
N PHE A 415 -11.18 -13.70 10.79
CA PHE A 415 -10.34 -13.98 9.64
C PHE A 415 -9.44 -15.18 9.94
N HIS A 416 -9.41 -16.17 9.04
CA HIS A 416 -8.59 -17.37 9.18
C HIS A 416 -7.67 -17.52 7.98
N LYS A 417 -6.37 -17.61 8.25
CA LYS A 417 -5.41 -18.09 7.26
C LYS A 417 -5.55 -19.60 7.11
N LEU A 418 -5.64 -20.07 5.87
CA LEU A 418 -5.78 -21.48 5.56
C LEU A 418 -4.55 -21.99 4.80
N SER A 419 -3.96 -23.07 5.30
CA SER A 419 -3.03 -23.85 4.48
C SER A 419 -3.83 -24.63 3.43
N LYS A 420 -3.15 -25.08 2.37
CA LYS A 420 -3.76 -25.95 1.36
C LYS A 420 -4.34 -27.22 2.00
N GLU A 421 -3.65 -27.77 2.99
CA GLU A 421 -4.04 -28.98 3.70
C GLU A 421 -5.33 -28.74 4.49
N LYS A 422 -5.47 -27.60 5.17
CA LYS A 422 -6.71 -27.20 5.84
C LYS A 422 -7.86 -26.97 4.86
N VAL A 423 -7.61 -26.31 3.72
CA VAL A 423 -8.62 -26.17 2.66
C VAL A 423 -9.15 -27.55 2.23
N LEU A 424 -8.24 -28.48 1.94
CA LEU A 424 -8.61 -29.82 1.50
C LEU A 424 -9.35 -30.60 2.59
N ALA A 425 -8.86 -30.57 3.83
CA ALA A 425 -9.45 -31.33 4.93
C ALA A 425 -10.82 -30.77 5.38
N ASP A 426 -10.88 -29.45 5.60
CA ASP A 426 -11.98 -28.82 6.34
C ASP A 426 -13.09 -28.32 5.41
N TYR A 427 -12.76 -27.96 4.17
CA TYR A 427 -13.72 -27.38 3.22
C TYR A 427 -14.04 -28.33 2.06
N TRP A 428 -13.03 -29.00 1.51
CA TRP A 428 -13.15 -29.68 0.22
C TRP A 428 -13.02 -31.21 0.27
N GLU A 429 -13.15 -31.84 1.43
CA GLU A 429 -13.23 -33.31 1.60
C GLU A 429 -12.09 -34.10 0.89
N GLY A 430 -10.89 -33.53 0.85
CA GLY A 430 -9.72 -34.11 0.18
C GLY A 430 -9.69 -33.94 -1.35
N ASP A 431 -10.58 -33.14 -1.94
CA ASP A 431 -10.72 -32.96 -3.39
C ASP A 431 -9.59 -32.12 -4.01
N SER A 432 -8.42 -32.75 -4.12
CA SER A 432 -7.23 -32.16 -4.73
C SER A 432 -7.41 -31.81 -6.21
N ALA A 433 -8.32 -32.50 -6.92
CA ALA A 433 -8.63 -32.22 -8.31
C ALA A 433 -9.36 -30.89 -8.45
N ALA A 434 -10.37 -30.62 -7.61
CA ALA A 434 -11.04 -29.32 -7.55
C ALA A 434 -10.05 -28.19 -7.22
N PHE A 435 -9.12 -28.40 -6.27
CA PHE A 435 -8.10 -27.40 -5.95
C PHE A 435 -7.14 -27.09 -7.10
N LYS A 436 -6.68 -28.12 -7.81
CA LYS A 436 -5.86 -27.92 -8.99
C LYS A 436 -6.62 -27.18 -10.09
N ALA A 437 -7.90 -27.51 -10.28
CA ALA A 437 -8.77 -26.82 -11.22
C ALA A 437 -8.98 -25.35 -10.82
N ALA A 438 -9.15 -25.07 -9.52
CA ALA A 438 -9.36 -23.72 -8.99
C ALA A 438 -8.17 -22.82 -9.29
N LYS A 439 -6.96 -23.29 -8.93
CA LYS A 439 -5.71 -22.58 -9.23
C LYS A 439 -5.55 -22.36 -10.74
N LYS A 440 -5.83 -23.38 -11.57
CA LYS A 440 -5.72 -23.25 -13.03
C LYS A 440 -6.67 -22.18 -13.58
N GLN A 441 -7.92 -22.15 -13.12
CA GLN A 441 -8.90 -21.14 -13.52
C GLN A 441 -8.50 -19.74 -13.04
N ALA A 442 -8.11 -19.60 -11.77
CA ALA A 442 -7.67 -18.32 -11.20
C ALA A 442 -6.45 -17.75 -11.95
N VAL A 443 -5.42 -18.57 -12.22
CA VAL A 443 -4.25 -18.15 -13.00
C VAL A 443 -4.61 -17.78 -14.44
N HIS A 444 -5.55 -18.49 -15.05
CA HIS A 444 -6.03 -18.15 -16.40
C HIS A 444 -6.75 -16.80 -16.43
N ASN A 445 -7.68 -16.57 -15.51
CA ASN A 445 -8.43 -15.31 -15.38
C ASN A 445 -7.49 -14.14 -15.06
N ALA A 446 -6.50 -14.38 -14.19
CA ALA A 446 -5.48 -13.39 -13.85
C ALA A 446 -4.74 -12.83 -15.07
N GLN A 447 -4.56 -13.61 -16.14
CA GLN A 447 -3.89 -13.10 -17.35
C GLN A 447 -4.68 -11.98 -18.02
N PHE A 448 -6.01 -12.11 -18.08
CA PHE A 448 -6.87 -11.06 -18.62
C PHE A 448 -6.85 -9.82 -17.72
N LEU A 449 -6.95 -10.02 -16.41
CA LEU A 449 -6.94 -8.95 -15.42
C LEU A 449 -5.62 -8.15 -15.42
N ILE A 450 -4.48 -8.85 -15.49
CA ILE A 450 -3.16 -8.24 -15.63
C ILE A 450 -3.04 -7.51 -16.98
N ALA A 451 -3.56 -8.07 -18.06
CA ALA A 451 -3.60 -7.38 -19.35
C ALA A 451 -4.48 -6.11 -19.32
N TRP A 452 -5.60 -6.14 -18.59
CA TRP A 452 -6.43 -4.96 -18.39
C TRP A 452 -5.70 -3.87 -17.58
N LEU A 453 -4.95 -4.22 -16.54
CA LEU A 453 -4.09 -3.26 -15.83
C LEU A 453 -3.12 -2.55 -16.77
N ARG A 454 -2.66 -3.23 -17.83
CA ARG A 454 -1.79 -2.61 -18.84
C ARG A 454 -2.48 -1.64 -19.80
N SER A 455 -3.81 -1.64 -19.82
CA SER A 455 -4.58 -0.59 -20.51
C SER A 455 -4.60 0.72 -19.71
N LEU A 456 -4.30 0.65 -18.40
CA LEU A 456 -4.22 1.81 -17.51
C LEU A 456 -2.79 2.39 -17.49
N ASP A 457 -1.77 1.53 -17.46
CA ASP A 457 -0.37 1.92 -17.56
C ASP A 457 0.41 0.94 -18.45
N ALA A 458 1.20 1.45 -19.40
CA ALA A 458 1.99 0.60 -20.28
C ALA A 458 3.03 -0.26 -19.52
N GLN A 459 3.47 0.24 -18.36
CA GLN A 459 4.41 -0.41 -17.47
C GLN A 459 3.65 -1.27 -16.45
N LEU A 460 4.09 -2.52 -16.29
CA LEU A 460 3.52 -3.35 -15.25
C LEU A 460 4.08 -2.93 -13.89
N VAL A 461 3.21 -2.97 -12.89
CA VAL A 461 3.55 -2.64 -11.52
C VAL A 461 4.39 -3.75 -10.88
N PRO A 462 5.29 -3.42 -9.94
CA PRO A 462 6.25 -4.40 -9.40
C PRO A 462 5.61 -5.60 -8.71
N MET A 463 4.35 -5.48 -8.27
CA MET A 463 3.57 -6.59 -7.76
C MET A 463 2.07 -6.38 -8.01
N VAL A 464 1.33 -7.45 -8.24
CA VAL A 464 -0.14 -7.45 -8.28
C VAL A 464 -0.64 -8.56 -7.38
N ARG A 465 -1.60 -8.26 -6.49
CA ARG A 465 -2.39 -9.28 -5.78
C ARG A 465 -3.78 -9.35 -6.37
N LEU A 466 -4.21 -10.55 -6.73
CA LEU A 466 -5.55 -10.83 -7.21
C LEU A 466 -6.21 -11.86 -6.30
N ASP A 467 -7.38 -11.51 -5.78
CA ASP A 467 -8.11 -12.35 -4.84
C ASP A 467 -9.30 -12.99 -5.55
N PHE A 468 -9.42 -14.32 -5.44
CA PHE A 468 -10.46 -15.11 -6.09
C PHE A 468 -11.30 -15.86 -5.05
N MET A 469 -12.61 -15.74 -5.14
CA MET A 469 -13.58 -16.50 -4.36
C MET A 469 -13.72 -17.90 -4.97
N CYS A 470 -13.51 -18.95 -4.17
CA CYS A 470 -13.52 -20.34 -4.62
C CYS A 470 -14.63 -21.14 -3.91
N LEU A 471 -15.42 -21.88 -4.69
CA LEU A 471 -16.49 -22.76 -4.21
C LEU A 471 -16.39 -24.13 -4.86
N ARG A 472 -16.34 -25.21 -4.07
CA ARG A 472 -16.44 -26.57 -4.61
C ARG A 472 -17.90 -26.87 -4.97
N THR A 473 -18.14 -27.20 -6.24
CA THR A 473 -19.50 -27.48 -6.77
C THR A 473 -19.75 -28.97 -6.97
N GLY A 474 -18.75 -29.81 -6.74
CA GLY A 474 -18.81 -31.27 -6.78
C GLY A 474 -17.42 -31.89 -6.96
N PRO A 475 -17.31 -33.23 -7.05
CA PRO A 475 -16.03 -33.91 -7.21
C PRO A 475 -15.24 -33.42 -8.42
N GLY A 476 -14.04 -32.88 -8.19
CA GLY A 476 -13.17 -32.31 -9.22
C GLY A 476 -13.70 -31.02 -9.88
N LYS A 477 -14.83 -30.47 -9.39
CA LYS A 477 -15.51 -29.31 -9.96
C LYS A 477 -15.44 -28.13 -9.00
N VAL A 478 -15.19 -26.96 -9.57
CA VAL A 478 -15.01 -25.73 -8.80
C VAL A 478 -15.51 -24.53 -9.60
N GLN A 479 -16.06 -23.58 -8.87
CA GLN A 479 -16.37 -22.23 -9.33
C GLN A 479 -15.30 -21.27 -8.79
N VAL A 480 -14.78 -20.42 -9.68
CA VAL A 480 -13.81 -19.39 -9.35
C VAL A 480 -14.33 -18.05 -9.85
N VAL A 481 -14.52 -17.13 -8.93
CA VAL A 481 -15.00 -15.76 -9.19
C VAL A 481 -13.92 -14.78 -8.75
N PHE A 482 -13.63 -13.78 -9.58
CA PHE A 482 -12.71 -12.72 -9.19
C PHE A 482 -13.37 -11.81 -8.16
N GLY A 483 -12.70 -11.58 -7.03
CA GLY A 483 -13.22 -10.77 -5.93
C GLY A 483 -12.66 -9.36 -5.90
N GLU A 484 -11.33 -9.23 -5.98
CA GLU A 484 -10.66 -7.95 -5.69
C GLU A 484 -9.26 -7.84 -6.32
N TYR A 485 -8.94 -6.67 -6.89
CA TYR A 485 -7.56 -6.20 -7.00
C TYR A 485 -7.16 -5.62 -5.65
N CYS A 486 -6.09 -6.12 -5.06
CA CYS A 486 -5.53 -5.46 -3.89
C CYS A 486 -4.28 -4.67 -4.26
N GLU A 487 -4.22 -3.46 -3.74
CA GLU A 487 -3.08 -2.57 -3.78
C GLU A 487 -1.81 -3.22 -3.19
N MET A 488 -0.66 -2.91 -3.80
CA MET A 488 0.61 -3.56 -3.50
C MET A 488 0.94 -3.58 -2.03
N GLY A 489 1.20 -4.77 -1.48
CA GLY A 489 1.77 -4.95 -0.16
C GLY A 489 0.88 -4.53 1.01
N ALA A 490 -0.39 -4.16 0.78
CA ALA A 490 -1.31 -3.87 1.87
C ALA A 490 -1.35 -5.05 2.82
N CYS A 491 -1.72 -6.25 2.36
CA CYS A 491 -1.76 -7.43 3.21
C CYS A 491 -1.06 -8.62 2.54
N CYS A 492 0.01 -9.14 3.17
CA CYS A 492 0.71 -10.35 2.73
C CYS A 492 0.25 -11.62 3.46
N LEU A 493 -0.76 -11.54 4.33
CA LEU A 493 -1.34 -12.68 5.06
C LEU A 493 -0.31 -13.61 5.70
N GLY A 494 0.63 -13.07 6.47
CA GLY A 494 1.69 -13.87 7.09
C GLY A 494 2.59 -14.60 6.09
N TRP A 495 2.64 -14.20 4.81
CA TRP A 495 3.77 -14.51 3.93
C TRP A 495 4.96 -13.71 4.45
N GLU A 496 5.76 -14.35 5.30
CA GLU A 496 6.88 -13.73 6.04
C GLU A 496 7.87 -13.01 5.12
N ASP A 497 8.26 -13.67 4.02
CA ASP A 497 9.16 -13.09 3.01
C ASP A 497 8.45 -12.17 2.01
N GLY A 498 7.13 -12.03 2.10
CA GLY A 498 6.32 -11.25 1.16
C GLY A 498 6.71 -9.78 1.11
N PRO A 499 6.62 -9.04 2.24
CA PRO A 499 6.98 -7.63 2.25
C PRO A 499 8.42 -7.37 1.77
N PRO A 500 9.48 -8.07 2.25
CA PRO A 500 10.82 -7.93 1.70
C PRO A 500 10.93 -8.17 0.20
N THR A 501 10.22 -9.17 -0.34
CA THR A 501 10.20 -9.48 -1.77
C THR A 501 9.53 -8.36 -2.58
N ILE A 502 8.42 -7.80 -2.06
CA ILE A 502 7.69 -6.69 -2.71
C ILE A 502 8.53 -5.42 -2.68
N TRP A 503 9.16 -5.08 -1.55
CA TRP A 503 10.06 -3.92 -1.47
C TRP A 503 11.22 -4.05 -2.43
N ARG A 504 11.78 -5.26 -2.56
CA ARG A 504 12.84 -5.54 -3.52
C ARG A 504 12.39 -5.22 -4.94
N ALA A 505 11.24 -5.72 -5.37
CA ALA A 505 10.70 -5.46 -6.70
C ALA A 505 10.41 -3.95 -6.91
N ALA A 506 9.80 -3.28 -5.94
CA ALA A 506 9.52 -1.85 -6.01
C ALA A 506 10.80 -0.99 -6.10
N LEU A 507 11.86 -1.38 -5.38
CA LEU A 507 13.16 -0.70 -5.41
C LEU A 507 13.94 -0.99 -6.69
N ASP A 508 13.92 -2.23 -7.20
CA ASP A 508 14.53 -2.54 -8.50
C ASP A 508 13.88 -1.71 -9.61
N ARG A 509 12.54 -1.60 -9.59
CA ARG A 509 11.78 -0.75 -10.51
C ARG A 509 12.13 0.74 -10.39
N ALA A 510 12.34 1.22 -9.17
CA ALA A 510 12.75 2.60 -8.92
C ALA A 510 14.18 2.91 -9.38
N LEU A 511 14.97 1.90 -9.71
CA LEU A 511 16.37 2.01 -10.14
C LEU A 511 16.57 1.73 -11.63
N GLU A 512 15.50 1.48 -12.36
CA GLU A 512 15.45 1.61 -13.81
C GLU A 512 15.35 3.10 -14.20
#